data_AF-A0A924X8Y5-F1
#
_entry.id   AF-A0A924X8Y5-F1
#
_cell.length_a   1.000
_cell.length_b   1.000
_cell.length_c   1.000
_cell.angle_alpha   90.00
_cell.angle_beta   90.00
_cell.angle_gamma   90.00
#
_symmetry.space_group_name_H-M   'P 1'
#
loop_
_entity.id
_entity.type
_entity.pdbx_description
1 polymer ?
#
loop_
_entity_poly.entity_id
_entity_poly.type
_entity_poly.pdbx_seq_one_letter_code
_entity_poly.pdbx_strand_id
1 'polypeptide(L)'
;AEHIVAESLPYSTIITAPYCVDAGGNEGECDTGAPYNAGVLGTRAYLMSRAGRFNLTRASTMMLAFACSRYPMATDFEPRVDKTVLIKMFQAESLEEQTEAKATSGFGNGEQCYSCHGQFAPHAQLYVRFDETGKWRVEATGMQDTGPMAELGRAADGLYTSHFSDPLQAQNESSQMLGSQVDNLAGAAKVLAARPEFVACSARNLMEYVLAVDGATQVDDDVLLAIANAARAREPDPTFAAIVIETFTNSRVVRSIVPKEAAL
;
A
#
# COMPACT_ATOMS: atom_id res chain seq x y z
N ALA A 1 -1.60 -16.06 -2.75
CA ALA A 1 -1.57 -16.24 -1.29
C ALA A 1 -1.57 -17.72 -0.95
N GLU A 2 -2.55 -18.49 -1.41
CA GLU A 2 -2.62 -19.95 -1.21
C GLU A 2 -1.32 -20.67 -1.61
N HIS A 3 -0.81 -20.42 -2.82
CA HIS A 3 0.48 -20.97 -3.29
C HIS A 3 1.64 -20.75 -2.32
N ILE A 4 1.79 -19.53 -1.79
CA ILE A 4 2.86 -19.17 -0.85
C ILE A 4 2.76 -20.00 0.44
N VAL A 5 1.53 -20.25 0.90
CA VAL A 5 1.29 -21.08 2.09
C VAL A 5 1.56 -22.55 1.80
N ALA A 6 1.05 -23.06 0.68
CA ALA A 6 1.20 -24.46 0.28
C ALA A 6 2.67 -24.85 0.08
N GLU A 7 3.44 -23.99 -0.57
CA GLU A 7 4.87 -24.20 -0.87
C GLU A 7 5.80 -23.72 0.27
N SER A 8 5.24 -23.25 1.39
CA SER A 8 6.01 -22.74 2.54
C SER A 8 7.05 -21.68 2.14
N LEU A 9 6.68 -20.78 1.23
CA LEU A 9 7.56 -19.72 0.76
C LEU A 9 7.66 -18.59 1.81
N PRO A 10 8.75 -17.79 1.77
CA PRO A 10 8.87 -16.61 2.62
C PRO A 10 7.68 -15.67 2.43
N TYR A 11 7.14 -15.11 3.52
CA TYR A 11 5.91 -14.32 3.46
C TYR A 11 6.06 -13.08 2.59
N SER A 12 7.26 -12.48 2.52
CA SER A 12 7.54 -11.35 1.60
C SER A 12 7.14 -11.62 0.16
N THR A 13 7.21 -12.87 -0.28
CA THR A 13 6.84 -13.34 -1.64
C THR A 13 5.42 -12.91 -2.02
N ILE A 14 4.52 -12.66 -1.05
CA ILE A 14 3.16 -12.19 -1.33
C ILE A 14 3.13 -10.88 -2.11
N ILE A 15 4.12 -10.00 -1.93
CA ILE A 15 4.26 -8.75 -2.68
C ILE A 15 5.53 -8.69 -3.53
N THR A 16 6.50 -9.59 -3.34
CA THR A 16 7.77 -9.57 -4.10
C THR A 16 7.89 -10.63 -5.18
N ALA A 17 6.91 -11.55 -5.30
CA ALA A 17 6.96 -12.62 -6.28
C ALA A 17 7.21 -12.09 -7.70
N PRO A 18 8.18 -12.66 -8.43
CA PRO A 18 8.46 -12.32 -9.82
C PRO A 18 7.50 -13.01 -10.80
N TYR A 19 6.40 -13.57 -10.33
CA TYR A 19 5.44 -14.36 -11.09
C TYR A 19 4.00 -14.11 -10.58
N CYS A 20 3.02 -14.53 -11.37
CA CYS A 20 1.63 -14.64 -10.95
C CYS A 20 1.23 -16.12 -10.82
N VAL A 21 0.17 -16.38 -10.07
CA VAL A 21 -0.38 -17.72 -9.89
C VAL A 21 -1.81 -17.74 -10.42
N ASP A 22 -2.11 -18.70 -11.28
CA ASP A 22 -3.44 -18.88 -11.86
C ASP A 22 -4.43 -19.54 -10.87
N ALA A 23 -5.69 -19.72 -11.31
CA ALA A 23 -6.71 -20.36 -10.48
C ALA A 23 -6.46 -21.87 -10.23
N GLY A 24 -5.58 -22.50 -11.00
CA GLY A 24 -5.14 -23.88 -10.80
C GLY A 24 -3.93 -24.02 -9.87
N GLY A 25 -3.38 -22.90 -9.38
CA GLY A 25 -2.19 -22.89 -8.54
C GLY A 25 -0.87 -22.92 -9.32
N ASN A 26 -0.90 -22.77 -10.65
CA ASN A 26 0.33 -22.80 -11.46
C ASN A 26 0.94 -21.41 -11.58
N GLU A 27 2.27 -21.36 -11.51
CA GLU A 27 3.05 -20.13 -11.76
C GLU A 27 3.06 -19.78 -13.26
N GLY A 28 3.01 -18.48 -13.56
CA GLY A 28 3.08 -17.96 -14.92
C GLY A 28 3.33 -16.47 -15.00
N GLU A 29 3.30 -15.94 -16.21
CA GLU A 29 3.40 -14.50 -16.46
C GLU A 29 2.16 -13.78 -15.94
N CYS A 30 2.36 -12.59 -15.37
CA CYS A 30 1.27 -11.74 -14.95
C CYS A 30 0.55 -11.13 -16.15
N ASP A 31 -0.79 -11.16 -16.14
CA ASP A 31 -1.62 -10.72 -17.26
C ASP A 31 -1.86 -9.19 -17.30
N THR A 32 -1.08 -8.42 -16.54
CA THR A 32 -1.12 -6.94 -16.54
C THR A 32 -0.37 -6.33 -17.71
N GLY A 33 0.62 -7.03 -18.27
CA GLY A 33 1.51 -6.50 -19.31
C GLY A 33 2.56 -5.51 -18.80
N ALA A 34 2.73 -5.36 -17.48
CA ALA A 34 3.82 -4.57 -16.92
C ALA A 34 5.17 -5.25 -17.18
N PRO A 35 6.27 -4.49 -17.39
CA PRO A 35 7.60 -5.05 -17.58
C PRO A 35 8.26 -5.54 -16.27
N TYR A 36 7.48 -5.67 -15.20
CA TYR A 36 7.89 -6.10 -13.87
C TYR A 36 6.73 -6.77 -13.14
N ASN A 37 7.06 -7.55 -12.10
CA ASN A 37 6.09 -8.22 -11.24
C ASN A 37 6.26 -7.77 -9.79
N ALA A 38 5.14 -7.58 -9.09
CA ALA A 38 5.09 -7.08 -7.71
C ALA A 38 4.11 -7.90 -6.86
N GLY A 39 4.18 -9.23 -6.99
CA GLY A 39 3.27 -10.17 -6.33
C GLY A 39 1.80 -9.73 -6.45
N VAL A 40 1.06 -9.80 -5.34
CA VAL A 40 -0.36 -9.44 -5.30
C VAL A 40 -0.62 -7.98 -5.68
N LEU A 41 0.29 -7.04 -5.38
CA LEU A 41 0.12 -5.61 -5.68
C LEU A 41 0.07 -5.35 -7.19
N GLY A 42 0.74 -6.19 -7.98
CA GLY A 42 0.77 -6.13 -9.44
C GLY A 42 -0.27 -7.02 -10.13
N THR A 43 -1.20 -7.67 -9.40
CA THR A 43 -2.24 -8.50 -10.04
C THR A 43 -3.41 -7.65 -10.52
N ARG A 44 -4.08 -8.07 -11.62
CA ARG A 44 -5.30 -7.39 -12.07
C ARG A 44 -6.41 -7.39 -11.02
N ALA A 45 -6.55 -8.49 -10.27
CA ALA A 45 -7.54 -8.57 -9.19
C ALA A 45 -7.34 -7.46 -8.16
N TYR A 46 -6.10 -7.22 -7.72
CA TYR A 46 -5.77 -6.11 -6.82
C TYR A 46 -6.05 -4.76 -7.48
N LEU A 47 -5.51 -4.54 -8.69
CA LEU A 47 -5.57 -3.26 -9.38
C LEU A 47 -7.00 -2.82 -9.73
N MET A 48 -7.87 -3.76 -10.15
CA MET A 48 -9.26 -3.50 -10.53
C MET A 48 -10.15 -3.22 -9.32
N SER A 49 -10.07 -4.08 -8.30
CA SER A 49 -10.92 -3.95 -7.09
C SER A 49 -10.58 -2.71 -6.25
N ARG A 50 -9.41 -2.11 -6.49
CA ARG A 50 -8.92 -0.91 -5.80
C ARG A 50 -8.75 0.26 -6.78
N ALA A 51 -9.43 0.24 -7.92
CA ALA A 51 -9.53 1.37 -8.83
C ALA A 51 -10.11 2.60 -8.10
N GLY A 52 -9.53 3.78 -8.35
CA GLY A 52 -9.98 5.01 -7.70
C GLY A 52 -9.17 6.22 -8.16
N ARG A 53 -9.79 7.40 -8.10
CA ARG A 53 -9.19 8.69 -8.52
C ARG A 53 -7.78 8.85 -7.97
N PHE A 54 -6.88 9.38 -8.77
CA PHE A 54 -5.46 9.58 -8.43
C PHE A 54 -4.75 8.33 -7.86
N ASN A 55 -5.23 7.11 -8.14
CA ASN A 55 -4.77 5.88 -7.50
C ASN A 55 -4.86 5.86 -5.95
N LEU A 56 -5.75 6.67 -5.35
CA LEU A 56 -5.95 6.79 -3.89
C LEU A 56 -6.14 5.43 -3.20
N THR A 57 -7.08 4.64 -3.71
CA THR A 57 -7.47 3.36 -3.11
C THR A 57 -6.36 2.31 -3.21
N ARG A 58 -5.61 2.28 -4.34
CA ARG A 58 -4.50 1.32 -4.53
C ARG A 58 -3.37 1.55 -3.53
N ALA A 59 -2.90 2.79 -3.40
CA ALA A 59 -1.79 3.11 -2.52
C ALA A 59 -2.18 3.09 -1.04
N SER A 60 -3.39 3.54 -0.68
CA SER A 60 -3.87 3.44 0.71
C SER A 60 -4.09 1.98 1.14
N THR A 61 -4.62 1.13 0.27
CA THR A 61 -4.80 -0.29 0.60
C THR A 61 -3.47 -1.03 0.71
N MET A 62 -2.46 -0.67 -0.09
CA MET A 62 -1.11 -1.24 0.02
C MET A 62 -0.53 -0.95 1.40
N MET A 63 -0.54 0.32 1.82
CA MET A 63 0.00 0.72 3.13
C MET A 63 -0.79 0.14 4.29
N LEU A 64 -2.12 0.09 4.17
CA LEU A 64 -2.97 -0.48 5.21
C LEU A 64 -2.75 -1.99 5.35
N ALA A 65 -2.72 -2.74 4.25
CA ALA A 65 -2.65 -4.19 4.27
C ALA A 65 -1.26 -4.74 4.67
N PHE A 66 -0.19 -4.01 4.32
CA PHE A 66 1.17 -4.53 4.44
C PHE A 66 2.09 -3.73 5.38
N ALA A 67 1.68 -2.53 5.83
CA ALA A 67 2.39 -1.78 6.87
C ALA A 67 1.46 -1.31 8.00
N CYS A 68 0.17 -1.65 7.96
CA CYS A 68 -0.83 -1.26 8.95
C CYS A 68 -0.84 0.24 9.22
N SER A 69 -0.51 1.02 8.18
CA SER A 69 -0.27 2.44 8.25
C SER A 69 -1.32 3.21 7.45
N ARG A 70 -1.67 4.40 7.94
CA ARG A 70 -2.63 5.31 7.30
C ARG A 70 -1.99 6.68 7.16
N TYR A 71 -2.39 7.42 6.13
CA TYR A 71 -1.95 8.80 5.95
C TYR A 71 -2.73 9.77 6.86
N PRO A 72 -2.09 10.84 7.36
CA PRO A 72 -0.65 11.09 7.29
C PRO A 72 0.12 10.16 8.24
N MET A 73 1.32 9.76 7.83
CA MET A 73 2.25 8.94 8.60
C MET A 73 3.28 9.82 9.31
N ALA A 74 4.02 9.26 10.27
CA ALA A 74 5.16 9.95 10.85
C ALA A 74 6.21 10.25 9.76
N THR A 75 6.85 11.43 9.83
CA THR A 75 7.73 11.93 8.75
C THR A 75 9.08 11.21 8.69
N ASP A 76 9.51 10.63 9.80
CA ASP A 76 10.65 9.72 9.89
C ASP A 76 10.34 8.33 9.31
N PHE A 77 9.06 7.94 9.25
CA PHE A 77 8.61 6.72 8.59
C PHE A 77 8.47 6.90 7.07
N GLU A 78 7.74 7.94 6.64
CA GLU A 78 7.62 8.34 5.24
C GLU A 78 7.87 9.85 5.13
N PRO A 79 9.01 10.28 4.58
CA PRO A 79 9.26 11.69 4.33
C PRO A 79 8.23 12.28 3.35
N ARG A 80 7.88 13.56 3.53
CA ARG A 80 7.07 14.28 2.53
C ARG A 80 7.94 14.70 1.36
N VAL A 81 7.42 14.54 0.15
CA VAL A 81 7.98 15.23 -1.04
C VAL A 81 7.74 16.74 -0.93
N ASP A 82 8.57 17.55 -1.58
CA ASP A 82 8.41 19.00 -1.58
C ASP A 82 7.04 19.42 -2.15
N LYS A 83 6.33 20.33 -1.47
CA LYS A 83 4.99 20.76 -1.92
C LYS A 83 4.98 21.29 -3.36
N THR A 84 6.06 21.93 -3.81
CA THR A 84 6.14 22.52 -5.15
C THR A 84 6.16 21.48 -6.27
N VAL A 85 6.51 20.21 -5.98
CA VAL A 85 6.47 19.14 -7.00
C VAL A 85 5.05 18.62 -7.24
N LEU A 86 4.12 18.85 -6.31
CA LEU A 86 2.73 18.41 -6.44
C LEU A 86 1.93 19.34 -7.36
N ILE A 87 0.81 18.87 -7.90
CA ILE A 87 -0.18 19.74 -8.53
C ILE A 87 -0.77 20.71 -7.50
N LYS A 88 -1.09 21.93 -7.92
CA LYS A 88 -1.46 23.05 -7.04
C LYS A 88 -2.51 22.70 -5.99
N MET A 89 -3.51 21.90 -6.34
CA MET A 89 -4.58 21.51 -5.41
C MET A 89 -4.08 20.77 -4.17
N PHE A 90 -2.93 20.11 -4.24
CA PHE A 90 -2.35 19.32 -3.14
C PHE A 90 -1.24 20.05 -2.38
N GLN A 91 -0.92 21.29 -2.75
CA GLN A 91 0.18 22.04 -2.13
C GLN A 91 -0.22 22.73 -0.82
N ALA A 92 -1.52 22.95 -0.61
CA ALA A 92 -2.02 23.73 0.51
C ALA A 92 -1.94 22.96 1.85
N GLU A 93 -1.38 23.62 2.87
CA GLU A 93 -1.35 23.17 4.27
C GLU A 93 -2.43 23.82 5.14
N SER A 94 -3.12 24.84 4.61
CA SER A 94 -4.26 25.49 5.24
C SER A 94 -5.29 25.91 4.18
N LEU A 95 -6.50 26.27 4.61
CA LEU A 95 -7.54 26.78 3.69
C LEU A 95 -7.11 28.09 3.02
N GLU A 96 -6.39 28.95 3.74
CA GLU A 96 -5.87 30.23 3.24
C GLU A 96 -4.83 30.05 2.13
N GLU A 97 -4.07 28.95 2.15
CA GLU A 97 -3.13 28.60 1.08
C GLU A 97 -3.81 28.03 -0.17
N GLN A 98 -5.08 27.59 -0.07
CA GLN A 98 -5.75 26.92 -1.18
C GLN A 98 -6.23 27.92 -2.24
N THR A 99 -5.63 27.84 -3.43
CA THR A 99 -5.94 28.72 -4.56
C THR A 99 -6.73 28.02 -5.68
N GLU A 100 -6.90 26.69 -5.62
CA GLU A 100 -7.59 25.91 -6.64
C GLU A 100 -9.07 25.70 -6.30
N ALA A 101 -9.97 26.30 -7.10
CA ALA A 101 -11.42 26.19 -6.91
C ALA A 101 -11.97 24.75 -6.98
N LYS A 102 -11.29 23.85 -7.71
CA LYS A 102 -11.64 22.42 -7.76
C LYS A 102 -11.32 21.70 -6.46
N ALA A 103 -10.35 22.19 -5.67
CA ALA A 103 -9.98 21.62 -4.39
C ALA A 103 -10.94 22.04 -3.28
N THR A 104 -11.44 23.29 -3.32
CA THR A 104 -12.34 23.85 -2.30
C THR A 104 -13.75 23.28 -2.31
N SER A 105 -14.18 22.66 -3.43
CA SER A 105 -15.55 22.18 -3.63
C SER A 105 -15.71 20.66 -3.71
N GLY A 106 -14.61 19.89 -3.80
CA GLY A 106 -14.65 18.47 -4.17
C GLY A 106 -13.80 17.50 -3.35
N PHE A 107 -12.95 17.97 -2.44
CA PHE A 107 -12.12 17.13 -1.57
C PHE A 107 -12.53 17.33 -0.10
N GLY A 108 -13.16 16.31 0.49
CA GLY A 108 -13.87 16.38 1.77
C GLY A 108 -13.04 16.58 3.04
N ASN A 109 -11.78 17.03 2.99
CA ASN A 109 -10.94 17.18 4.18
C ASN A 109 -10.35 18.60 4.38
N GLY A 110 -10.94 19.61 3.75
CA GLY A 110 -11.01 20.98 4.28
C GLY A 110 -9.74 21.83 4.30
N GLU A 111 -8.61 21.35 4.82
CA GLU A 111 -7.59 22.28 5.33
C GLU A 111 -6.13 21.80 5.21
N GLN A 112 -5.81 20.53 4.96
CA GLN A 112 -4.41 20.06 4.95
C GLN A 112 -4.13 19.04 3.83
N CYS A 113 -4.33 19.43 2.56
CA CYS A 113 -4.09 18.53 1.44
C CYS A 113 -2.63 18.05 1.43
N TYR A 114 -1.68 18.95 1.64
CA TYR A 114 -0.26 18.59 1.58
C TYR A 114 0.17 17.60 2.68
N SER A 115 -0.43 17.67 3.88
CA SER A 115 -0.01 16.81 4.99
C SER A 115 -0.16 15.33 4.66
N CYS A 116 -1.21 14.97 3.93
CA CYS A 116 -1.46 13.65 3.38
C CYS A 116 -0.79 13.45 2.01
N HIS A 117 -1.02 14.37 1.07
CA HIS A 117 -0.59 14.20 -0.33
C HIS A 117 0.93 14.25 -0.51
N GLY A 118 1.67 14.89 0.41
CA GLY A 118 3.14 14.88 0.40
C GLY A 118 3.75 13.49 0.64
N GLN A 119 3.05 12.58 1.32
CA GLN A 119 3.47 11.18 1.53
C GLN A 119 2.73 10.22 0.61
N PHE A 120 1.50 10.57 0.26
CA PHE A 120 0.64 9.74 -0.56
C PHE A 120 1.06 9.76 -2.04
N ALA A 121 1.42 10.93 -2.56
CA ALA A 121 1.82 11.14 -3.95
C ALA A 121 2.86 10.12 -4.45
N PRO A 122 3.99 9.89 -3.74
CA PRO A 122 4.98 8.93 -4.22
C PRO A 122 4.45 7.50 -4.29
N HIS A 123 3.63 7.06 -3.32
CA HIS A 123 3.05 5.72 -3.34
C HIS A 123 2.00 5.53 -4.44
N ALA A 124 1.18 6.54 -4.74
CA ALA A 124 0.25 6.47 -5.87
C ALA A 124 0.94 6.50 -7.22
N GLN A 125 2.10 7.16 -7.32
CA GLN A 125 2.85 7.26 -8.55
C GLN A 125 3.25 5.88 -9.10
N LEU A 126 3.52 4.92 -8.20
CA LEU A 126 3.84 3.53 -8.53
C LEU A 126 2.73 2.83 -9.34
N TYR A 127 1.51 3.37 -9.35
CA TYR A 127 0.36 2.84 -10.07
C TYR A 127 -0.05 3.66 -11.30
N VAL A 128 0.69 4.72 -11.66
CA VAL A 128 0.25 5.70 -12.67
C VAL A 128 0.03 5.10 -14.05
N ARG A 129 0.74 4.01 -14.38
CA ARG A 129 0.67 3.33 -15.67
C ARG A 129 -0.40 2.24 -15.74
N PHE A 130 -1.11 1.95 -14.65
CA PHE A 130 -2.18 0.95 -14.65
C PHE A 130 -3.55 1.59 -14.85
N ASP A 131 -4.26 1.19 -15.90
CA ASP A 131 -5.64 1.59 -16.15
C ASP A 131 -6.60 1.00 -15.11
N GLU A 132 -7.87 1.41 -15.15
CA GLU A 132 -8.91 0.90 -14.26
C GLU A 132 -9.18 -0.60 -14.37
N THR A 133 -8.80 -1.24 -15.47
CA THR A 133 -8.88 -2.70 -15.68
C THR A 133 -7.63 -3.45 -15.20
N GLY A 134 -6.67 -2.71 -14.65
CA GLY A 134 -5.41 -3.24 -14.14
C GLY A 134 -4.38 -3.57 -15.22
N LYS A 135 -4.55 -3.08 -16.45
CA LYS A 135 -3.55 -3.25 -17.51
C LYS A 135 -2.55 -2.11 -17.48
N TRP A 136 -1.28 -2.45 -17.65
CA TRP A 136 -0.21 -1.49 -17.77
C TRP A 136 -0.19 -0.87 -19.17
N ARG A 137 -0.02 0.45 -19.25
CA ARG A 137 -0.06 1.26 -20.47
C ARG A 137 1.22 2.07 -20.59
N VAL A 138 2.00 1.81 -21.64
CA VAL A 138 3.29 2.48 -21.88
C VAL A 138 3.11 3.97 -22.15
N GLU A 139 1.98 4.33 -22.74
CA GLU A 139 1.58 5.65 -23.18
C GLU A 139 0.91 6.50 -22.09
N ALA A 140 0.74 5.95 -20.87
CA ALA A 140 0.14 6.66 -19.76
C ALA A 140 0.96 7.91 -19.40
N THR A 141 0.36 9.09 -19.52
CA THR A 141 1.03 10.37 -19.26
C THR A 141 0.94 10.81 -17.80
N GLY A 142 0.00 10.24 -17.03
CA GLY A 142 -0.34 10.69 -15.69
C GLY A 142 -0.94 12.11 -15.62
N MET A 143 -1.22 12.76 -16.76
CA MET A 143 -1.76 14.11 -16.78
C MET A 143 -3.28 14.12 -16.60
N GLN A 144 -3.80 15.08 -15.84
CA GLN A 144 -5.23 15.32 -15.67
C GLN A 144 -5.90 15.51 -17.04
N ASP A 145 -6.99 14.80 -17.29
CA ASP A 145 -7.84 15.09 -18.45
C ASP A 145 -8.42 16.52 -18.30
N THR A 146 -8.34 17.28 -19.39
CA THR A 146 -8.80 18.68 -19.47
C THR A 146 -10.07 18.82 -20.31
N GLY A 147 -10.63 17.72 -20.80
CA GLY A 147 -11.88 17.68 -21.53
C GLY A 147 -13.07 18.24 -20.72
N PRO A 148 -14.14 18.66 -21.40
CA PRO A 148 -15.30 19.27 -20.75
C PRO A 148 -16.06 18.32 -19.81
N MET A 149 -15.89 17.00 -19.99
CA MET A 149 -16.47 15.96 -19.13
C MET A 149 -15.43 15.30 -18.21
N ALA A 150 -14.23 15.91 -18.10
CA ALA A 150 -13.13 15.31 -17.36
C ALA A 150 -13.45 15.20 -15.87
N GLU A 151 -13.32 13.99 -15.34
CA GLU A 151 -13.41 13.72 -13.91
C GLU A 151 -12.07 14.07 -13.24
N LEU A 152 -12.14 14.78 -12.11
CA LEU A 152 -10.96 15.11 -11.30
C LEU A 152 -10.27 13.81 -10.84
N GLY A 153 -8.95 13.72 -11.07
CA GLY A 153 -8.16 12.55 -10.75
C GLY A 153 -8.15 11.45 -11.80
N ARG A 154 -8.75 11.71 -12.97
CA ARG A 154 -8.67 10.85 -14.16
C ARG A 154 -7.75 11.46 -15.22
N ALA A 155 -6.93 10.60 -15.80
CA ALA A 155 -6.29 10.84 -17.08
C ALA A 155 -7.17 10.24 -18.19
N ALA A 156 -6.77 10.43 -19.45
CA ALA A 156 -7.48 9.85 -20.60
C ALA A 156 -7.52 8.30 -20.53
N ASP A 157 -8.46 7.70 -21.27
CA ASP A 157 -8.49 6.25 -21.55
C ASP A 157 -8.52 5.33 -20.31
N GLY A 158 -9.23 5.73 -19.26
CA GLY A 158 -9.40 4.92 -18.04
C GLY A 158 -8.19 4.93 -17.10
N LEU A 159 -7.21 5.80 -17.37
CA LEU A 159 -6.05 6.02 -16.52
C LEU A 159 -6.33 7.02 -15.40
N TYR A 160 -5.37 7.13 -14.48
CA TYR A 160 -5.45 8.02 -13.33
C TYR A 160 -4.37 9.10 -13.39
N THR A 161 -4.72 10.24 -12.82
CA THR A 161 -3.83 11.40 -12.75
C THR A 161 -2.76 11.21 -11.68
N SER A 162 -1.53 11.58 -12.01
CA SER A 162 -0.42 11.73 -11.08
C SER A 162 -0.66 12.90 -10.14
N HIS A 163 -0.08 12.82 -8.95
CA HIS A 163 -0.02 13.97 -8.05
C HIS A 163 1.05 14.99 -8.43
N PHE A 164 2.00 14.62 -9.29
CA PHE A 164 3.11 15.48 -9.67
C PHE A 164 2.74 16.43 -10.80
N SER A 165 3.25 17.65 -10.72
CA SER A 165 2.95 18.73 -11.68
C SER A 165 3.84 18.69 -12.92
N ASP A 166 5.07 18.19 -12.80
CA ASP A 166 6.01 18.01 -13.91
C ASP A 166 5.55 16.84 -14.82
N PRO A 167 5.25 17.08 -16.10
CA PRO A 167 4.80 16.03 -17.02
C PRO A 167 5.76 14.84 -17.13
N LEU A 168 7.08 15.05 -17.00
CA LEU A 168 8.05 13.96 -17.08
C LEU A 168 7.99 13.06 -15.84
N GLN A 169 7.77 13.63 -14.66
CA GLN A 169 7.55 12.88 -13.43
C GLN A 169 6.16 12.24 -13.42
N ALA A 170 5.15 12.95 -13.90
CA ALA A 170 3.77 12.48 -13.92
C ALA A 170 3.61 11.16 -14.68
N GLN A 171 4.34 10.96 -15.78
CA GLN A 171 4.32 9.71 -16.56
C GLN A 171 5.28 8.62 -16.03
N ASN A 172 6.17 8.96 -15.10
CA ASN A 172 7.22 8.06 -14.62
C ASN A 172 6.74 7.29 -13.39
N GLU A 173 6.75 5.96 -13.43
CA GLU A 173 6.37 5.12 -12.29
C GLU A 173 7.46 5.00 -11.21
N SER A 174 8.67 5.54 -11.47
CA SER A 174 9.71 5.70 -10.44
C SER A 174 9.29 6.73 -9.40
N SER A 175 9.51 6.40 -8.13
CA SER A 175 9.11 7.25 -7.01
C SER A 175 9.83 6.87 -5.72
N GLN A 176 9.16 7.12 -4.58
CA GLN A 176 9.66 6.80 -3.25
C GLN A 176 8.74 5.80 -2.55
N MET A 177 9.32 4.98 -1.68
CA MET A 177 8.63 4.11 -0.74
C MET A 177 9.42 4.11 0.57
N LEU A 178 8.82 4.59 1.66
CA LEU A 178 9.42 4.61 3.00
C LEU A 178 10.79 5.28 3.01
N GLY A 179 10.85 6.46 2.37
CA GLY A 179 12.07 7.27 2.21
C GLY A 179 13.12 6.71 1.24
N SER A 180 12.87 5.57 0.59
CA SER A 180 13.78 4.96 -0.38
C SER A 180 13.33 5.22 -1.81
N GLN A 181 14.25 5.60 -2.70
CA GLN A 181 13.97 5.71 -4.14
C GLN A 181 13.74 4.32 -4.74
N VAL A 182 12.75 4.19 -5.61
CA VAL A 182 12.38 2.93 -6.27
C VAL A 182 12.00 3.18 -7.73
N ASP A 183 12.38 2.26 -8.61
CA ASP A 183 12.14 2.42 -10.06
C ASP A 183 10.67 2.20 -10.44
N ASN A 184 9.95 1.38 -9.68
CA ASN A 184 8.56 0.98 -9.93
C ASN A 184 7.96 0.24 -8.72
N LEU A 185 6.74 -0.27 -8.88
CA LEU A 185 6.00 -1.02 -7.84
C LEU A 185 6.74 -2.27 -7.33
N ALA A 186 7.54 -2.95 -8.16
CA ALA A 186 8.32 -4.11 -7.71
C ALA A 186 9.45 -3.68 -6.75
N GLY A 187 10.10 -2.55 -7.01
CA GLY A 187 11.07 -1.95 -6.10
C GLY A 187 10.41 -1.53 -4.78
N ALA A 188 9.25 -0.89 -4.85
CA ALA A 188 8.47 -0.50 -3.69
C ALA A 188 8.07 -1.69 -2.81
N ALA A 189 7.60 -2.78 -3.43
CA ALA A 189 7.24 -4.00 -2.71
C ALA A 189 8.41 -4.61 -1.94
N LYS A 190 9.63 -4.56 -2.49
CA LYS A 190 10.84 -5.03 -1.80
C LYS A 190 11.17 -4.16 -0.59
N VAL A 191 11.09 -2.83 -0.74
CA VAL A 191 11.31 -1.91 0.39
C VAL A 191 10.29 -2.17 1.49
N LEU A 192 9.02 -2.26 1.13
CA LEU A 192 7.92 -2.51 2.05
C LEU A 192 8.08 -3.86 2.77
N ALA A 193 8.43 -4.93 2.06
CA ALA A 193 8.63 -6.26 2.66
C ALA A 193 9.82 -6.33 3.62
N ALA A 194 10.87 -5.53 3.38
CA ALA A 194 12.07 -5.50 4.22
C ALA A 194 11.84 -4.84 5.59
N ARG A 195 10.78 -4.05 5.72
CA ARG A 195 10.44 -3.33 6.94
C ARG A 195 10.07 -4.24 8.12
N PRO A 196 10.44 -3.91 9.36
CA PRO A 196 9.92 -4.58 10.56
C PRO A 196 8.37 -4.60 10.61
N GLU A 197 7.76 -3.52 10.16
CA GLU A 197 6.31 -3.30 10.17
C GLU A 197 5.55 -4.32 9.29
N PHE A 198 6.22 -4.92 8.30
CA PHE A 198 5.57 -5.88 7.38
C PHE A 198 5.08 -7.15 8.09
N VAL A 199 5.96 -7.78 8.88
CA VAL A 199 5.61 -9.00 9.64
C VAL A 199 4.68 -8.66 10.80
N ALA A 200 4.95 -7.56 11.49
CA ALA A 200 4.11 -7.05 12.58
C ALA A 200 2.68 -6.77 12.09
N CYS A 201 2.52 -6.19 10.90
CA CYS A 201 1.21 -5.94 10.32
C CYS A 201 0.47 -7.23 9.97
N SER A 202 1.17 -8.24 9.44
CA SER A 202 0.56 -9.56 9.19
C SER A 202 0.04 -10.21 10.48
N ALA A 203 0.80 -10.14 11.57
CA ALA A 203 0.36 -10.61 12.88
C ALA A 203 -0.87 -9.85 13.40
N ARG A 204 -0.91 -8.51 13.22
CA ARG A 204 -2.10 -7.70 13.53
C ARG A 204 -3.32 -8.15 12.72
N ASN A 205 -3.18 -8.27 11.41
CA ASN A 205 -4.26 -8.69 10.52
C ASN A 205 -4.80 -10.07 10.94
N LEU A 206 -3.92 -11.01 11.30
CA LEU A 206 -4.34 -12.33 11.83
C LEU A 206 -5.19 -12.21 13.10
N MET A 207 -4.82 -11.32 14.03
CA MET A 207 -5.63 -11.08 15.24
C MET A 207 -6.99 -10.45 14.89
N GLU A 208 -7.03 -9.49 13.98
CA GLU A 208 -8.29 -8.88 13.51
C GLU A 208 -9.21 -9.94 12.88
N TYR A 209 -8.69 -10.79 12.00
CA TYR A 209 -9.48 -11.82 11.31
C TYR A 209 -9.89 -13.00 12.20
N VAL A 210 -8.99 -13.53 13.02
CA VAL A 210 -9.23 -14.77 13.78
C VAL A 210 -9.88 -14.51 15.13
N LEU A 211 -9.47 -13.45 15.82
CA LEU A 211 -9.96 -13.11 17.16
C LEU A 211 -11.12 -12.11 17.12
N ALA A 212 -11.53 -11.67 15.93
CA ALA A 212 -12.53 -10.62 15.73
C ALA A 212 -12.21 -9.35 16.55
N VAL A 213 -10.92 -9.06 16.73
CA VAL A 213 -10.47 -7.79 17.29
C VAL A 213 -10.92 -6.72 16.30
N ASP A 214 -11.83 -5.84 16.71
CA ASP A 214 -12.26 -4.73 15.86
C ASP A 214 -11.01 -3.97 15.39
N GLY A 215 -10.96 -3.60 14.11
CA GLY A 215 -9.83 -2.87 13.53
C GLY A 215 -9.59 -1.49 14.17
N ALA A 216 -10.55 -0.99 14.96
CA ALA A 216 -10.37 0.17 15.83
C ALA A 216 -9.61 -0.13 17.14
N THR A 217 -9.53 -1.40 17.55
CA THR A 217 -8.82 -1.81 18.75
C THR A 217 -7.32 -1.68 18.51
N GLN A 218 -6.66 -0.88 19.35
CA GLN A 218 -5.21 -0.76 19.31
C GLN A 218 -4.59 -2.01 19.91
N VAL A 219 -3.84 -2.76 19.09
CA VAL A 219 -2.91 -3.78 19.58
C VAL A 219 -1.63 -3.06 19.98
N ASP A 220 -1.11 -3.38 21.16
CA ASP A 220 0.14 -2.83 21.68
C ASP A 220 1.30 -3.19 20.73
N ASP A 221 2.04 -2.17 20.28
CA ASP A 221 3.15 -2.31 19.33
C ASP A 221 4.26 -3.23 19.86
N ASP A 222 4.48 -3.28 21.17
CA ASP A 222 5.45 -4.19 21.78
C ASP A 222 5.04 -5.66 21.61
N VAL A 223 3.73 -5.95 21.57
CA VAL A 223 3.22 -7.30 21.29
C VAL A 223 3.51 -7.67 19.84
N LEU A 224 3.19 -6.77 18.91
CA LEU A 224 3.40 -6.99 17.48
C LEU A 224 4.88 -7.15 17.14
N LEU A 225 5.73 -6.31 17.74
CA LEU A 225 7.18 -6.38 17.59
C LEU A 225 7.75 -7.67 18.19
N ALA A 226 7.27 -8.10 19.36
CA ALA A 226 7.69 -9.36 19.96
C ALA A 226 7.33 -10.57 19.07
N ILE A 227 6.13 -10.60 18.50
CA ILE A 227 5.71 -11.66 17.56
C ILE A 227 6.59 -11.64 16.31
N ALA A 228 6.78 -10.46 15.71
CA ALA A 228 7.60 -10.33 14.50
C ALA A 228 9.04 -10.77 14.74
N ASN A 229 9.64 -10.39 15.87
CA ASN A 229 10.99 -10.80 16.25
C ASN A 229 11.09 -12.30 16.51
N ALA A 230 10.09 -12.91 17.15
CA ALA A 230 10.07 -14.36 17.38
C ALA A 230 9.98 -15.14 16.05
N ALA A 231 9.16 -14.67 15.11
CA ALA A 231 9.07 -15.27 13.77
C ALA A 231 10.40 -15.13 13.01
N ARG A 232 11.01 -13.93 13.05
CA ARG A 232 12.29 -13.65 12.39
C ARG A 232 13.50 -14.34 13.01
N ALA A 233 13.43 -14.70 14.29
CA ALA A 233 14.49 -15.44 14.97
C ALA A 233 14.66 -16.86 14.42
N ARG A 234 13.61 -17.44 13.82
CA ARG A 234 13.67 -18.72 13.13
C ARG A 234 14.26 -18.58 11.73
N GLU A 235 13.72 -17.63 10.97
CA GLU A 235 14.10 -17.34 9.59
C GLU A 235 14.00 -15.82 9.33
N PRO A 236 15.02 -15.15 8.79
CA PRO A 236 15.00 -13.68 8.60
C PRO A 236 13.79 -13.16 7.82
N ASP A 237 13.28 -13.96 6.87
CA ASP A 237 12.05 -13.73 6.12
C ASP A 237 11.09 -14.91 6.39
N PRO A 238 10.24 -14.82 7.43
CA PRO A 238 9.48 -15.95 7.92
C PRO A 238 8.38 -16.36 6.95
N THR A 239 8.05 -17.64 6.93
CA THR A 239 6.84 -18.15 6.25
C THR A 239 5.56 -17.63 6.94
N PHE A 240 4.43 -17.64 6.21
CA PHE A 240 3.13 -17.28 6.81
C PHE A 240 2.78 -18.19 8.00
N ALA A 241 3.10 -19.48 7.91
CA ALA A 241 2.87 -20.44 9.00
C ALA A 241 3.65 -20.06 10.28
N ALA A 242 4.90 -19.62 10.14
CA ALA A 242 5.69 -19.13 11.28
C ALA A 242 5.03 -17.90 11.94
N ILE A 243 4.54 -16.95 11.14
CA ILE A 243 3.83 -15.76 11.66
C ILE A 243 2.56 -16.18 12.42
N VAL A 244 1.78 -17.11 11.87
CA VAL A 244 0.57 -17.65 12.53
C VAL A 244 0.91 -18.31 13.86
N ILE A 245 1.91 -19.20 13.88
CA ILE A 245 2.34 -19.90 15.09
C ILE A 245 2.78 -18.89 16.16
N GLU A 246 3.66 -17.95 15.82
CA GLU A 246 4.17 -16.99 16.81
C GLU A 246 3.07 -16.03 17.28
N THR A 247 2.11 -15.67 16.43
CA THR A 247 0.95 -14.84 16.82
C THR A 247 0.10 -15.54 17.87
N PHE A 248 -0.28 -16.81 17.65
CA PHE A 248 -1.21 -17.53 18.52
C PHE A 248 -0.56 -18.33 19.64
N THR A 249 0.78 -18.37 19.70
CA THR A 249 1.52 -18.90 20.85
C THR A 249 2.12 -17.78 21.72
N ASN A 250 2.04 -16.52 21.30
CA ASN A 250 2.47 -15.39 22.12
C ASN A 250 1.65 -15.30 23.42
N SER A 251 2.33 -15.34 24.56
CA SER A 251 1.67 -15.39 25.87
C SER A 251 0.72 -14.21 26.16
N ARG A 252 0.98 -13.02 25.63
CA ARG A 252 0.11 -11.84 25.81
C ARG A 252 -1.17 -11.98 24.99
N VAL A 253 -1.08 -12.54 23.78
CA VAL A 253 -2.25 -12.84 22.94
C VAL A 253 -3.06 -14.00 23.54
N VAL A 254 -2.42 -15.08 23.98
CA VAL A 254 -3.13 -16.19 24.62
C VAL A 254 -3.86 -15.74 25.90
N ARG A 255 -3.21 -14.90 26.73
CA ARG A 255 -3.85 -14.38 27.95
C ARG A 255 -5.00 -13.41 27.69
N SER A 256 -5.04 -12.74 26.53
CA SER A 256 -6.15 -11.83 26.23
C SER A 256 -7.43 -12.56 25.82
N ILE A 257 -7.32 -13.82 25.38
CA ILE A 257 -8.47 -14.63 24.92
C ILE A 257 -8.94 -15.67 25.93
N VAL A 258 -8.10 -16.04 26.90
CA VAL A 258 -8.51 -16.94 27.99
C VAL A 258 -9.33 -16.13 29.01
N PRO A 259 -10.60 -16.50 29.27
CA PRO A 259 -11.42 -15.81 30.28
C PRO A 259 -10.71 -15.84 31.64
N LYS A 260 -10.74 -14.72 32.38
CA LYS A 260 -10.16 -14.65 33.74
C LYS A 260 -10.71 -15.74 34.69
N GLU A 261 -11.89 -16.27 34.41
CA GLU A 261 -12.56 -17.32 35.19
C GLU A 261 -12.02 -18.74 34.93
N ALA A 262 -11.20 -18.93 33.89
CA ALA A 262 -10.54 -20.21 33.59
C ALA A 262 -9.14 -20.34 34.24
N ALA A 263 -8.71 -19.34 35.02
CA ALA A 263 -7.49 -19.37 35.80
C ALA A 263 -7.81 -19.70 37.28
N LEU A 264 -8.25 -20.93 37.53
CA LEU A 264 -8.35 -21.54 38.85
C LEU A 264 -7.68 -22.92 38.83
#